data_AF-A0A1A9G0Z7-F1
#
_entry.id   AF-A0A1A9G0Z7-F1
#
_cell.length_a   1.000
_cell.length_b   1.000
_cell.length_c   1.000
_cell.angle_alpha   90.00
_cell.angle_beta   90.00
_cell.angle_gamma   90.00
#
_symmetry.space_group_name_H-M   'P 1'
#
loop_
_entity.id
_entity.type
_entity.pdbx_description
1 polymer ?
#
loop_
_entity_poly.entity_id
_entity_poly.type
_entity_poly.pdbx_seq_one_letter_code
_entity_poly.pdbx_strand_id
1 'polypeptide(L)'
;MIEEAATWHYAVAFVFFLLVGAIGHVCRAVFNVFPDRLSDRPMLDLAISDGYGWNDRIFGTEYDDAGYYRLDSWRNFRNATVGCGLAGLAVMLFSDGASGLVAQGIETALAWLWDLFLYRLETIRWL
;
A
#
# COMPACT_ATOMS: atom_id res chain seq x y z
N MET A 1 -19.86 -8.24 18.38
CA MET A 1 -20.27 -8.90 17.13
C MET A 1 -19.38 -8.32 16.06
N ILE A 2 -18.63 -9.12 15.30
CA ILE A 2 -17.87 -8.58 14.17
C ILE A 2 -18.94 -8.25 13.11
N GLU A 3 -19.09 -6.97 12.76
CA GLU A 3 -20.09 -6.55 11.77
C GLU A 3 -19.75 -7.14 10.40
N GLU A 4 -20.77 -7.59 9.68
CA GLU A 4 -20.58 -8.03 8.30
C GLU A 4 -20.18 -6.84 7.43
N ALA A 5 -19.12 -6.99 6.64
CA ALA A 5 -18.62 -5.93 5.77
C ALA A 5 -19.60 -5.67 4.62
N ALA A 6 -20.28 -4.51 4.66
CA ALA A 6 -21.03 -3.99 3.51
C ALA A 6 -20.12 -3.61 2.31
N THR A 7 -20.68 -3.55 1.10
CA THR A 7 -19.95 -3.28 -0.16
C THR A 7 -19.08 -2.02 -0.12
N TRP A 8 -19.54 -0.96 0.54
CA TRP A 8 -18.80 0.31 0.60
C TRP A 8 -17.50 0.19 1.43
N HIS A 9 -17.44 -0.72 2.41
CA HIS A 9 -16.22 -0.99 3.16
C HIS A 9 -15.10 -1.48 2.26
N TYR A 10 -15.41 -2.31 1.25
CA TYR A 10 -14.42 -2.77 0.28
C TYR A 10 -13.91 -1.60 -0.59
N ALA A 11 -14.76 -0.64 -0.93
CA ALA A 11 -14.33 0.54 -1.68
C ALA A 11 -13.38 1.43 -0.85
N VAL A 12 -13.74 1.69 0.41
CA VAL A 12 -12.90 2.47 1.34
C VAL A 12 -11.58 1.74 1.63
N ALA A 13 -11.65 0.43 1.89
CA ALA A 13 -10.48 -0.40 2.11
C ALA A 13 -9.57 -0.42 0.89
N PHE A 14 -10.11 -0.50 -0.33
CA PHE A 14 -9.30 -0.44 -1.55
C PHE A 14 -8.52 0.87 -1.64
N VAL A 15 -9.16 2.02 -1.39
CA VAL A 15 -8.49 3.32 -1.34
C VAL A 15 -7.41 3.34 -0.25
N PHE A 16 -7.70 2.82 0.93
CA PHE A 16 -6.72 2.71 2.01
C PHE A 16 -5.50 1.86 1.62
N PHE A 17 -5.71 0.69 1.02
CA PHE A 17 -4.62 -0.18 0.57
C PHE A 17 -3.83 0.42 -0.60
N LEU A 18 -4.47 1.21 -1.48
CA LEU A 18 -3.73 2.01 -2.48
C LEU A 18 -2.77 2.99 -1.79
N LEU A 19 -3.20 3.67 -0.72
CA LEU A 19 -2.33 4.56 0.06
C LEU A 19 -1.19 3.80 0.76
N VAL A 20 -1.47 2.61 1.31
CA VAL A 20 -0.43 1.74 1.87
C VAL A 20 0.60 1.35 0.80
N GLY A 21 0.15 1.00 -0.41
CA GLY A 21 1.05 0.73 -1.53
C GLY A 21 1.87 1.94 -1.97
N ALA A 22 1.30 3.16 -1.88
CA ALA A 22 2.04 4.40 -2.14
C ALA A 22 3.13 4.63 -1.09
N ILE A 23 2.85 4.36 0.19
CA ILE A 23 3.85 4.39 1.26
C ILE A 23 4.93 3.34 0.98
N GLY A 24 4.55 2.12 0.61
CA GLY A 24 5.50 1.06 0.24
C GLY A 24 6.42 1.45 -0.92
N HIS A 25 5.88 2.11 -1.94
CA HIS A 25 6.64 2.67 -3.06
C HIS A 25 7.71 3.68 -2.59
N VAL A 26 7.32 4.64 -1.75
CA VAL A 26 8.25 5.63 -1.20
C VAL A 26 9.29 4.96 -0.31
N CYS A 27 8.87 4.05 0.57
CA CYS A 27 9.77 3.37 1.50
C CYS A 27 10.84 2.56 0.77
N ARG A 28 10.45 1.78 -0.26
CA ARG A 28 11.40 1.02 -1.08
C ARG A 28 12.35 1.95 -1.83
N ALA A 29 11.87 3.07 -2.37
CA ALA A 29 12.72 3.97 -3.15
C ALA A 29 13.69 4.81 -2.29
N VAL A 30 13.31 5.19 -1.07
CA VAL A 30 14.07 6.13 -0.24
C VAL A 30 14.96 5.44 0.79
N PHE A 31 14.50 4.31 1.35
CA PHE A 31 15.20 3.66 2.48
C PHE A 31 16.01 2.43 2.08
N ASN A 32 16.00 2.00 0.82
CA ASN A 32 16.91 0.94 0.38
C ASN A 32 18.35 1.48 0.32
N VAL A 33 19.20 0.95 1.19
CA VAL A 33 20.63 1.31 1.27
C VAL A 33 21.44 0.57 0.20
N PHE A 34 20.94 -0.57 -0.28
CA PHE A 34 21.58 -1.40 -1.29
C PHE A 34 20.79 -1.38 -2.59
N PRO A 35 21.45 -1.47 -3.75
CA PRO A 35 20.77 -1.49 -5.03
C PRO A 35 19.93 -2.76 -5.14
N ASP A 36 18.70 -2.61 -5.60
CA ASP A 36 17.79 -3.72 -5.86
C ASP A 36 18.32 -4.61 -7.01
N ARG A 37 19.11 -4.07 -7.92
CA ARG A 37 19.65 -4.76 -9.10
C ARG A 37 21.17 -4.62 -9.15
N LEU A 38 21.89 -5.72 -9.37
CA LEU A 38 23.37 -5.75 -9.34
C LEU A 38 24.02 -5.77 -10.72
N SER A 39 23.26 -6.08 -11.78
CA SER A 39 23.77 -6.21 -13.13
C SER A 39 22.70 -5.91 -14.17
N ASP A 40 23.10 -5.77 -15.44
CA ASP A 40 22.13 -5.68 -16.53
C ASP A 40 21.56 -7.02 -17.00
N ARG A 41 21.95 -8.12 -16.36
CA ARG A 41 21.52 -9.48 -16.74
C ARG A 41 20.45 -9.95 -15.77
N PRO A 42 19.16 -9.98 -16.16
CA PRO A 42 18.07 -10.31 -15.25
C PRO A 42 18.20 -11.69 -14.60
N MET A 43 18.83 -12.65 -15.28
CA MET A 43 19.06 -14.00 -14.73
C MET A 43 20.15 -14.04 -13.67
N LEU A 44 21.12 -13.13 -13.74
CA LEU A 44 22.13 -12.98 -12.69
C LEU A 44 21.47 -12.31 -11.49
N ASP A 45 20.76 -11.20 -11.69
CA ASP A 45 20.07 -10.49 -10.60
C ASP A 45 19.10 -11.38 -9.83
N LEU A 46 18.29 -12.21 -10.53
CA LEU A 46 17.40 -13.19 -9.89
C LEU A 46 18.12 -14.22 -9.01
N ALA A 47 19.39 -14.51 -9.30
CA ALA A 47 20.17 -15.51 -8.59
C ALA A 47 20.99 -14.94 -7.43
N ILE A 48 21.33 -13.65 -7.47
CA ILE A 48 22.29 -13.04 -6.52
C ILE A 48 21.81 -11.75 -5.86
N SER A 49 20.75 -11.10 -6.36
CA SER A 49 20.20 -9.89 -5.75
C SER A 49 19.02 -10.24 -4.86
N ASP A 50 19.16 -9.96 -3.56
CA ASP A 50 18.06 -10.07 -2.60
C ASP A 50 16.93 -9.05 -2.88
N GLY A 51 17.23 -7.99 -3.64
CA GLY A 51 16.27 -6.93 -3.98
C GLY A 51 15.54 -7.10 -5.32
N TYR A 52 16.02 -7.95 -6.23
CA TYR A 52 15.39 -8.19 -7.54
C TYR A 52 14.70 -9.55 -7.56
N GLY A 53 13.36 -9.54 -7.48
CA GLY A 53 12.55 -10.75 -7.44
C GLY A 53 11.87 -11.12 -8.76
N TRP A 54 11.27 -12.31 -8.79
CA TRP A 54 10.36 -12.73 -9.87
C TRP A 54 9.21 -11.75 -10.09
N ASN A 55 8.69 -11.16 -9.01
CA ASN A 55 7.67 -10.13 -9.09
C ASN A 55 8.17 -8.90 -9.86
N ASP A 56 9.41 -8.46 -9.62
CA ASP A 56 9.98 -7.32 -10.33
C ASP A 56 10.14 -7.58 -11.83
N ARG A 57 10.46 -8.82 -12.20
CA ARG A 57 10.48 -9.25 -13.60
C ARG A 57 9.08 -9.25 -14.23
N ILE A 58 8.08 -9.81 -13.55
CA ILE A 58 6.71 -9.94 -14.09
C ILE A 58 6.05 -8.57 -14.23
N PHE A 59 6.21 -7.71 -13.24
CA PHE A 59 5.61 -6.38 -13.22
C PHE A 59 6.46 -5.31 -13.94
N GLY A 60 7.68 -5.67 -14.35
CA GLY A 60 8.57 -4.80 -15.10
C GLY A 60 9.01 -3.60 -14.28
N THR A 61 9.42 -3.83 -13.02
CA THR A 61 9.95 -2.81 -12.11
C THR A 61 11.12 -2.08 -12.76
N GLU A 62 11.09 -0.75 -12.69
CA GLU A 62 12.09 0.13 -13.28
C GLU A 62 13.15 0.54 -12.24
N TYR A 63 14.41 0.44 -12.64
CA TYR A 63 15.57 0.80 -11.82
C TYR A 63 16.34 1.92 -12.50
N ASP A 64 17.11 2.69 -11.72
CA ASP A 64 18.06 3.66 -12.25
C ASP A 64 19.36 2.98 -12.72
N ASP A 65 20.30 3.77 -13.24
CA ASP A 65 21.58 3.28 -13.76
C ASP A 65 22.47 2.67 -12.65
N ALA A 66 22.19 2.99 -11.38
CA ALA A 66 22.88 2.42 -10.22
C ALA A 66 22.17 1.17 -9.67
N GLY A 67 21.04 0.77 -10.27
CA GLY A 67 20.28 -0.41 -9.89
C GLY A 67 19.28 -0.19 -8.76
N TYR A 68 19.02 1.04 -8.35
CA TYR A 68 18.05 1.37 -7.30
C TYR A 68 16.63 1.52 -7.85
N TYR A 69 15.65 1.15 -7.04
CA TYR A 69 14.24 1.32 -7.38
C TYR A 69 13.88 2.79 -7.64
N ARG A 70 13.28 3.07 -8.80
CA ARG A 70 12.93 4.45 -9.19
C ARG A 70 11.68 4.97 -8.50
N LEU A 71 11.83 6.05 -7.73
CA LEU A 71 10.74 6.81 -7.11
C LEU A 71 9.89 7.57 -8.14
N ASP A 72 10.51 8.08 -9.20
CA ASP A 72 9.85 8.89 -10.22
C ASP A 72 9.08 8.05 -11.26
N SER A 73 9.22 6.73 -11.23
CA SER A 73 8.58 5.83 -12.18
C SER A 73 7.09 5.66 -11.86
N TRP A 74 6.25 6.13 -12.80
CA TRP A 74 4.80 5.92 -12.74
C TRP A 74 4.42 4.44 -12.76
N ARG A 75 5.19 3.60 -13.47
CA ARG A 75 4.95 2.17 -13.52
C ARG A 75 5.17 1.54 -12.16
N ASN A 76 6.29 1.87 -11.51
CA ASN A 76 6.62 1.43 -10.17
C ASN A 76 5.56 1.84 -9.16
N PHE A 77 5.15 3.12 -9.18
CA PHE A 77 4.08 3.64 -8.33
C PHE A 77 2.76 2.89 -8.55
N ARG A 78 2.32 2.75 -9.81
CA ARG A 78 1.09 2.02 -10.16
C ARG A 78 1.16 0.57 -9.70
N ASN A 79 2.26 -0.12 -9.94
CA ASN A 79 2.41 -1.54 -9.59
C ASN A 79 2.37 -1.73 -8.06
N ALA A 80 3.06 -0.87 -7.30
CA ALA A 80 3.06 -0.91 -5.85
C ALA A 80 1.67 -0.61 -5.26
N THR A 81 1.02 0.46 -5.74
CA THR A 81 -0.31 0.87 -5.29
C THR A 81 -1.38 -0.15 -5.66
N VAL A 82 -1.58 -0.42 -6.95
CA VAL A 82 -2.62 -1.35 -7.44
C VAL A 82 -2.38 -2.76 -6.94
N GLY A 83 -1.12 -3.21 -6.91
CA GLY A 83 -0.75 -4.51 -6.36
C GLY A 83 -1.16 -4.63 -4.89
N CYS A 84 -0.86 -3.62 -4.07
CA CYS A 84 -1.27 -3.59 -2.66
C CYS A 84 -2.80 -3.53 -2.51
N GLY A 85 -3.47 -2.70 -3.31
CA GLY A 85 -4.94 -2.59 -3.34
C GLY A 85 -5.63 -3.92 -3.64
N LEU A 86 -5.20 -4.60 -4.70
CA LEU A 86 -5.75 -5.90 -5.10
C LEU A 86 -5.41 -7.00 -4.08
N ALA A 87 -4.20 -7.02 -3.54
CA ALA A 87 -3.82 -7.97 -2.50
C ALA A 87 -4.65 -7.77 -1.22
N GLY A 88 -4.86 -6.52 -0.78
CA GLY A 88 -5.70 -6.21 0.37
C GLY A 88 -7.16 -6.62 0.17
N LEU A 89 -7.72 -6.39 -1.02
CA LEU A 89 -9.05 -6.88 -1.37
C LEU A 89 -9.11 -8.41 -1.38
N ALA A 90 -8.11 -9.08 -1.95
CA ALA A 90 -8.03 -10.53 -1.95
C ALA A 90 -8.00 -11.09 -0.50
N VAL A 91 -7.22 -10.47 0.39
CA VAL A 91 -7.21 -10.84 1.81
C VAL A 91 -8.59 -10.69 2.42
N MET A 92 -9.30 -9.57 2.20
CA MET A 92 -10.65 -9.39 2.72
C MET A 92 -11.66 -10.42 2.18
N LEU A 93 -11.52 -10.85 0.93
CA LEU A 93 -12.45 -11.78 0.28
C LEU A 93 -12.20 -13.24 0.63
N PHE A 94 -10.93 -13.61 0.90
CA PHE A 94 -10.53 -15.02 1.02
C PHE A 94 -10.00 -15.41 2.40
N SER A 95 -9.80 -14.45 3.31
CA SER A 95 -9.38 -14.74 4.68
C SER A 95 -10.54 -14.56 5.65
N ASP A 96 -10.82 -15.62 6.41
CA ASP A 96 -11.89 -15.61 7.41
C ASP A 96 -11.68 -14.49 8.44
N GLY A 97 -12.72 -13.68 8.63
CA GLY A 97 -12.73 -12.56 9.59
C GLY A 97 -12.00 -11.30 9.13
N ALA A 98 -11.23 -11.33 8.05
CA ALA A 98 -10.48 -10.15 7.58
C ALA A 98 -11.41 -9.00 7.16
N SER A 99 -12.46 -9.29 6.42
CA SER A 99 -13.45 -8.28 5.98
C SER A 99 -14.13 -7.60 7.17
N GLY A 100 -14.56 -8.36 8.16
CA GLY A 100 -15.21 -7.83 9.35
C GLY A 100 -14.28 -7.00 10.24
N LEU A 101 -13.01 -7.40 10.39
CA LEU A 101 -12.00 -6.61 11.10
C LEU A 101 -11.73 -5.27 10.41
N VAL A 102 -11.61 -5.29 9.07
CA VAL A 102 -11.40 -4.07 8.30
C VAL A 102 -12.62 -3.15 8.37
N ALA A 103 -13.84 -3.70 8.25
CA ALA A 103 -15.08 -2.94 8.40
C ALA A 103 -15.16 -2.26 9.78
N GLN A 104 -14.90 -3.01 10.85
CA GLN A 104 -14.85 -2.47 12.21
C GLN A 104 -13.82 -1.34 12.35
N GLY A 105 -12.64 -1.50 11.74
CA GLY A 105 -11.61 -0.47 11.73
C GLY A 105 -12.05 0.81 11.02
N ILE A 106 -12.74 0.67 9.88
CA ILE A 106 -13.30 1.79 9.12
C ILE A 106 -14.35 2.53 9.96
N GLU A 107 -15.31 1.81 10.54
CA GLU A 107 -16.37 2.41 11.37
C GLU A 107 -15.79 3.14 12.59
N THR A 108 -14.82 2.51 13.27
CA THR A 108 -14.14 3.12 14.42
C THR A 108 -13.41 4.39 14.02
N ALA A 109 -12.68 4.38 12.89
CA ALA A 109 -11.96 5.55 12.42
C ALA A 109 -12.92 6.69 12.03
N LEU A 110 -14.03 6.38 11.38
CA LEU A 110 -15.05 7.37 11.01
C LEU A 110 -15.70 7.99 12.26
N ALA A 111 -16.03 7.18 13.27
CA ALA A 111 -16.53 7.67 14.55
C ALA A 111 -15.53 8.63 15.21
N TRP A 112 -14.24 8.28 15.26
CA TRP A 112 -13.21 9.15 15.84
C TRP A 112 -13.03 10.46 15.06
N LEU A 113 -13.11 10.42 13.73
CA LEU A 113 -13.04 11.63 12.92
C LEU A 113 -14.25 12.54 13.15
N TRP A 114 -15.43 11.95 13.29
CA TRP A 114 -16.65 12.66 13.62
C TRP A 114 -16.60 13.30 15.00
N ASP A 115 -16.16 12.55 16.01
CA ASP A 115 -15.99 13.05 17.38
C ASP A 115 -14.95 14.19 17.43
N LEU A 116 -13.84 14.04 16.70
CA LEU A 116 -12.85 15.10 16.58
C LEU A 116 -13.44 16.34 15.92
N PHE A 117 -14.23 16.18 14.86
CA PHE A 117 -14.90 17.29 14.19
C PHE A 117 -15.86 18.03 15.13
N LEU A 118 -16.72 17.30 15.85
CA LEU A 118 -17.63 17.89 16.84
C LEU A 118 -16.87 18.61 17.95
N TYR A 119 -15.84 17.98 18.50
CA TYR A 119 -14.97 18.62 19.48
C TYR A 119 -14.38 19.93 18.97
N ARG A 120 -13.93 19.98 17.72
CA ARG A 120 -13.40 21.22 17.12
C ARG A 120 -14.46 22.29 16.94
N LEU A 121 -15.70 21.94 16.59
CA LEU A 121 -16.80 22.91 16.52
C LEU A 121 -17.13 23.49 17.90
N GLU A 122 -17.20 22.65 18.93
CA GLU A 122 -17.51 23.08 20.30
C GLU A 122 -16.40 23.93 20.93
N THR A 123 -15.15 23.63 20.59
CA THR A 123 -13.97 24.31 21.14
C THR A 123 -13.43 25.44 20.26
N ILE A 124 -14.06 25.70 19.10
CA ILE A 124 -13.73 26.85 18.27
C ILE A 124 -14.00 28.13 19.07
N ARG A 125 -12.92 28.85 19.37
CA ARG A 125 -12.97 30.22 19.85
C ARG A 125 -12.69 31.13 18.66
N TRP A 126 -13.69 31.88 18.25
CA TRP A 126 -13.49 33.01 17.36
C TRP A 126 -12.64 34.05 18.11
N LEU A 127 -11.47 34.39 17.56
CA LEU A 127 -10.67 35.53 17.99
C LEU A 127 -11.35 36.83 17.56
#